data_AF-A0A925J1R2-F1
#
_entry.id   AF-A0A925J1R2-F1
#
_cell.length_a   1.000
_cell.length_b   1.000
_cell.length_c   1.000
_cell.angle_alpha   90.00
_cell.angle_beta   90.00
_cell.angle_gamma   90.00
#
_symmetry.space_group_name_H-M   'P 1'
#
loop_
_entity.id
_entity.type
_entity.pdbx_description
1 polymer ?
#
loop_
_entity_poly.entity_id
_entity_poly.type
_entity_poly.pdbx_seq_one_letter_code
_entity_poly.pdbx_strand_id
1 'polypeptide(L)'
;MASYTTPGVYVEEIPKFPPSVAQVETAIPAFVGYTEKGPVAPTRLLSMLEFETIFGTTPVESFTFDAVQDDAGLRVSLVTPPAFNYRLFYAMQHFFANGGGPCYVVSAGRYADGAVNDANLSVALDRAADVDEITLLAVPDAALVAGDSARYAALMNRMLTQCRTKGDRFALLDVPDRYTSDQAITDNFRGPVRGEVEFAKYGAAYYPYLETTLSYRYADFGGKTAIRLRNFTKTTTDAGAATKATAAKTAADDFAAKRTDATAKRLAFNAAASA
;
A
#
# COMPACT_ATOMS: atom_id res chain seq x y z
N MET A 1 -42.73 38.62 7.57
CA MET A 1 -42.62 39.84 6.73
C MET A 1 -42.49 41.02 7.64
N ALA A 2 -41.47 41.86 7.45
CA ALA A 2 -41.34 43.10 8.21
C ALA A 2 -42.54 44.01 7.90
N SER A 3 -43.09 44.67 8.92
CA SER A 3 -44.20 45.59 8.77
C SER A 3 -43.67 47.02 8.92
N TYR A 4 -43.79 47.80 7.85
CA TYR A 4 -43.31 49.18 7.78
C TYR A 4 -44.46 50.13 8.08
N THR A 5 -44.35 50.89 9.17
CA THR A 5 -45.43 51.77 9.67
C THR A 5 -45.27 53.24 9.32
N THR A 6 -44.20 53.64 8.63
CA THR A 6 -43.94 55.02 8.25
C THR A 6 -43.70 55.16 6.74
N PRO A 7 -44.22 56.21 6.07
CA PRO A 7 -43.93 56.46 4.66
C PRO A 7 -42.43 56.78 4.46
N GLY A 8 -41.74 56.01 3.64
CA GLY A 8 -40.29 56.16 3.38
C GLY A 8 -39.78 55.12 2.40
N VAL A 9 -38.53 55.27 1.95
CA VAL A 9 -37.84 54.27 1.13
C VAL A 9 -37.12 53.31 2.06
N TYR A 10 -37.46 52.03 1.98
CA TYR A 10 -36.81 50.96 2.75
C TYR A 10 -36.01 50.07 1.80
N VAL A 11 -34.77 49.78 2.20
CA VAL A 11 -33.91 48.82 1.51
C VAL A 11 -33.84 47.57 2.39
N GLU A 12 -34.41 46.48 1.90
CA GLU A 12 -34.21 45.15 2.50
C GLU A 12 -33.07 44.44 1.76
N GLU A 13 -31.96 44.21 2.46
CA GLU A 13 -30.94 43.29 1.99
C GLU A 13 -31.39 41.86 2.32
N ILE A 14 -31.89 41.15 1.30
CA ILE A 14 -32.10 39.70 1.41
C ILE A 14 -30.72 39.06 1.28
N PRO A 15 -30.17 38.40 2.32
CA PRO A 15 -28.92 37.68 2.18
C PRO A 15 -29.11 36.56 1.14
N LYS A 16 -28.55 36.79 -0.05
CA LYS A 16 -28.56 35.84 -1.18
C LYS A 16 -27.50 34.76 -1.06
N PHE A 17 -26.71 34.76 0.01
CA PHE A 17 -25.78 33.68 0.24
C PHE A 17 -26.61 32.41 0.43
N PRO A 18 -26.52 31.42 -0.48
CA PRO A 18 -27.11 30.13 -0.21
C PRO A 18 -26.58 29.65 1.15
N PRO A 19 -27.38 28.90 1.93
CA PRO A 19 -26.84 28.26 3.12
C PRO A 19 -25.55 27.54 2.71
N SER A 20 -24.45 27.81 3.41
CA SER A 20 -23.19 27.11 3.17
C SER A 20 -23.50 25.63 3.36
N VAL A 21 -23.53 24.88 2.26
CA VAL A 21 -23.74 23.44 2.30
C VAL A 21 -22.48 22.90 2.94
N ALA A 22 -22.58 22.41 4.17
CA ALA A 22 -21.50 21.65 4.78
C ALA A 22 -21.16 20.53 3.79
N GLN A 23 -19.90 20.47 3.37
CA GLN A 23 -19.43 19.43 2.46
C GLN A 23 -19.54 18.10 3.21
N VAL A 24 -20.63 17.37 2.98
CA VAL A 24 -20.75 16.00 3.47
C VAL A 24 -19.86 15.18 2.57
N GLU A 25 -18.80 14.61 3.14
CA GLU A 25 -17.90 13.72 2.41
C GLU A 25 -18.71 12.53 1.92
N THR A 26 -18.92 12.44 0.61
CA THR A 26 -19.75 11.39 -0.02
C THR A 26 -18.99 10.06 -0.16
N ALA A 27 -17.71 10.04 0.17
CA ALA A 27 -16.81 8.92 -0.03
C ALA A 27 -15.84 8.79 1.16
N ILE A 28 -16.27 8.12 2.23
CA ILE A 28 -15.41 7.80 3.38
C ILE A 28 -15.02 6.32 3.27
N PRO A 29 -13.79 6.03 2.80
CA PRO A 29 -13.33 4.66 2.62
C PRO A 29 -12.90 4.04 3.95
N ALA A 30 -13.11 2.73 4.06
CA ALA A 30 -12.48 1.88 5.04
C ALA A 30 -11.44 0.99 4.37
N PHE A 31 -10.21 1.09 4.85
CA PHE A 31 -9.10 0.25 4.43
C PHE A 31 -8.89 -0.86 5.46
N VAL A 32 -8.90 -2.11 4.99
CA VAL A 32 -8.65 -3.29 5.81
C VAL A 32 -7.32 -3.91 5.44
N GLY A 33 -6.51 -4.21 6.46
CA GLY A 33 -5.22 -4.86 6.27
C GLY A 33 -4.44 -4.98 7.57
N TYR A 34 -3.19 -5.45 7.46
CA TYR A 34 -2.30 -5.68 8.58
C TYR A 34 -1.51 -4.42 8.89
N THR A 35 -1.28 -4.21 10.19
CA THR A 35 -0.60 -3.03 10.73
C THR A 35 0.55 -3.41 11.64
N GLU A 36 1.41 -2.46 12.01
CA GLU A 36 2.50 -2.73 12.97
C GLU A 36 1.93 -2.88 14.39
N LYS A 37 1.04 -1.95 14.72
CA LYS A 37 0.41 -1.78 16.02
C LYS A 37 -1.00 -1.21 15.83
N GLY A 38 -1.61 -0.76 16.92
CA GLY A 38 -2.88 -0.06 16.91
C GLY A 38 -4.06 -0.90 17.40
N PRO A 39 -5.24 -0.26 17.54
CA PRO A 39 -6.46 -0.93 17.94
C PRO A 39 -7.00 -1.82 16.82
N VAL A 40 -7.74 -2.86 17.21
CA VAL A 40 -8.49 -3.72 16.29
C VAL A 40 -9.81 -3.11 15.85
N ALA A 41 -10.32 -2.13 16.61
CA ALA A 41 -11.55 -1.42 16.30
C ALA A 41 -11.34 -0.47 15.11
N PRO A 42 -12.34 -0.29 14.23
CA PRO A 42 -12.28 0.69 13.16
C PRO A 42 -11.93 2.06 13.72
N THR A 43 -10.86 2.66 13.20
CA THR A 43 -10.36 3.95 13.67
C THR A 43 -10.42 4.95 12.54
N ARG A 44 -11.09 6.07 12.77
CA ARG A 44 -11.13 7.19 11.83
C ARG A 44 -9.78 7.90 11.84
N LEU A 45 -9.27 8.19 10.66
CA LEU A 45 -8.00 8.89 10.44
C LEU A 45 -8.24 10.06 9.48
N LEU A 46 -7.53 11.16 9.73
CA LEU A 46 -7.58 12.38 8.92
C LEU A 46 -6.31 12.58 8.08
N SER A 47 -5.22 11.88 8.40
CA SER A 47 -3.94 12.05 7.72
C SER A 47 -3.02 10.84 7.82
N MET A 48 -2.00 10.80 6.95
CA MET A 48 -0.94 9.80 7.01
C MET A 48 -0.15 9.85 8.34
N LEU A 49 0.07 11.04 8.90
CA LEU A 49 0.79 11.19 10.18
C LEU A 49 0.03 10.51 11.34
N GLU A 50 -1.30 10.60 11.31
CA GLU A 50 -2.17 9.94 12.29
C GLU A 50 -2.13 8.42 12.12
N PHE A 51 -2.12 7.93 10.88
CA PHE A 51 -1.91 6.51 10.58
C PHE A 51 -0.61 6.01 11.22
N GLU A 52 0.51 6.69 10.96
CA GLU A 52 1.83 6.29 11.49
C GLU A 52 1.88 6.32 13.02
N THR A 53 1.20 7.28 13.62
CA THR A 53 1.12 7.41 15.09
C THR A 53 0.37 6.24 15.70
N ILE A 54 -0.81 5.91 15.16
CA ILE A 54 -1.75 4.92 15.73
C ILE A 54 -1.39 3.49 15.31
N PHE A 55 -1.22 3.25 14.01
CA PHE A 55 -1.03 1.94 13.41
C PHE A 55 0.43 1.59 13.10
N GLY A 56 1.31 2.59 13.14
CA GLY A 56 2.73 2.42 12.86
C GLY A 56 3.07 2.45 11.39
N THR A 57 4.19 1.85 11.08
CA THR A 57 4.89 1.92 9.79
C THR A 57 5.06 0.54 9.20
N THR A 58 5.39 0.45 7.91
CA THR A 58 5.65 -0.86 7.27
C THR A 58 6.86 -1.59 7.86
N PRO A 59 6.91 -2.94 7.84
CA PRO A 59 8.10 -3.69 8.20
C PRO A 59 9.30 -3.27 7.38
N VAL A 60 10.46 -3.45 7.99
CA VAL A 60 11.72 -3.25 7.29
C VAL A 60 11.94 -4.41 6.32
N GLU A 61 12.05 -4.08 5.04
CA GLU A 61 12.39 -5.02 4.00
C GLU A 61 13.89 -5.29 3.93
N SER A 62 14.26 -6.53 3.60
CA SER A 62 15.66 -6.94 3.42
C SER A 62 15.94 -7.30 1.97
N PHE A 63 17.04 -6.79 1.43
CA PHE A 63 17.51 -7.07 0.07
C PHE A 63 18.75 -7.96 0.13
N THR A 64 18.84 -8.91 -0.80
CA THR A 64 20.06 -9.71 -0.98
C THR A 64 20.72 -9.40 -2.31
N PHE A 65 22.01 -9.11 -2.27
CA PHE A 65 22.83 -8.83 -3.44
C PHE A 65 23.99 -9.81 -3.54
N ASP A 66 24.44 -10.07 -4.76
CA ASP A 66 25.69 -10.74 -5.05
C ASP A 66 26.65 -9.66 -5.55
N ALA A 67 27.87 -9.71 -5.03
CA ALA A 67 28.93 -8.81 -5.42
C ALA A 67 30.12 -9.61 -5.95
N VAL A 68 30.55 -9.26 -7.16
CA VAL A 68 31.74 -9.82 -7.81
C VAL A 68 32.74 -8.69 -7.98
N GLN A 69 33.96 -8.91 -7.50
CA GLN A 69 35.08 -8.01 -7.74
C GLN A 69 36.12 -8.72 -8.60
N ASP A 70 36.36 -8.16 -9.79
CA ASP A 70 37.38 -8.58 -10.75
C ASP A 70 38.25 -7.39 -11.18
N ASP A 71 39.18 -7.62 -12.11
CA ASP A 71 40.07 -6.58 -12.66
C ASP A 71 39.31 -5.48 -13.44
N ALA A 72 38.05 -5.72 -13.80
CA ALA A 72 37.16 -4.75 -14.45
C ALA A 72 36.30 -3.95 -13.45
N GLY A 73 36.39 -4.24 -12.15
CA GLY A 73 35.78 -3.46 -11.07
C GLY A 73 34.78 -4.24 -10.20
N LEU A 74 34.08 -3.52 -9.33
CA LEU A 74 33.01 -4.08 -8.49
C LEU A 74 31.70 -4.11 -9.27
N ARG A 75 31.14 -5.31 -9.47
CA ARG A 75 29.82 -5.54 -10.04
C ARG A 75 28.88 -6.03 -8.93
N VAL A 76 27.76 -5.36 -8.74
CA VAL A 76 26.73 -5.75 -7.78
C VAL A 76 25.47 -6.11 -8.55
N SER A 77 24.95 -7.31 -8.32
CA SER A 77 23.69 -7.79 -8.89
C SER A 77 22.67 -8.03 -7.79
N LEU A 78 21.42 -7.60 -7.99
CA LEU A 78 20.32 -7.90 -7.09
C LEU A 78 19.94 -9.38 -7.26
N VAL A 79 19.92 -10.13 -6.16
CA VAL A 79 19.66 -11.58 -6.18
C VAL A 79 18.20 -11.88 -5.87
N THR A 80 17.62 -11.14 -4.93
CA THR A 80 16.21 -11.34 -4.57
C THR A 80 15.62 -10.00 -4.16
N PRO A 81 14.57 -9.53 -4.88
CA PRO A 81 13.82 -8.35 -4.48
C PRO A 81 13.11 -8.60 -3.15
N PRO A 82 12.79 -7.55 -2.39
CA PRO A 82 12.06 -7.68 -1.14
C PRO A 82 10.66 -8.23 -1.45
N ALA A 83 10.17 -9.12 -0.58
CA ALA A 83 8.84 -9.64 -0.72
C ALA A 83 7.85 -8.58 -0.23
N PHE A 84 6.90 -8.18 -1.07
CA PHE A 84 5.91 -7.17 -0.72
C PHE A 84 4.82 -7.78 0.18
N ASN A 85 5.16 -8.01 1.45
CA ASN A 85 4.36 -8.85 2.35
C ASN A 85 3.17 -8.14 3.00
N TYR A 86 3.13 -6.81 2.97
CA TYR A 86 2.04 -6.00 3.51
C TYR A 86 1.89 -4.72 2.68
N ARG A 87 0.70 -4.50 2.12
CA ARG A 87 0.39 -3.44 1.15
C ARG A 87 -0.36 -2.27 1.79
N LEU A 88 -1.09 -2.49 2.89
CA LEU A 88 -1.92 -1.46 3.53
C LEU A 88 -1.17 -0.13 3.76
N PHE A 89 0.02 -0.17 4.36
CA PHE A 89 0.80 1.05 4.64
C PHE A 89 1.07 1.88 3.37
N TYR A 90 1.52 1.24 2.29
CA TYR A 90 1.82 1.91 1.03
C TYR A 90 0.55 2.37 0.31
N ALA A 91 -0.54 1.61 0.42
CA ALA A 91 -1.85 2.04 -0.08
C ALA A 91 -2.34 3.30 0.63
N MET A 92 -2.14 3.41 1.95
CA MET A 92 -2.46 4.62 2.71
C MET A 92 -1.57 5.80 2.29
N GLN A 93 -0.27 5.60 2.12
CA GLN A 93 0.63 6.64 1.61
C GLN A 93 0.16 7.13 0.24
N HIS A 94 -0.18 6.21 -0.66
CA HIS A 94 -0.65 6.55 -2.00
C HIS A 94 -2.01 7.27 -1.94
N PHE A 95 -2.94 6.81 -1.11
CA PHE A 95 -4.25 7.45 -0.92
C PHE A 95 -4.12 8.91 -0.47
N PHE A 96 -3.36 9.18 0.59
CA PHE A 96 -3.16 10.54 1.08
C PHE A 96 -2.30 11.40 0.12
N ALA A 97 -1.33 10.81 -0.58
CA ALA A 97 -0.56 11.51 -1.61
C ALA A 97 -1.42 11.95 -2.81
N ASN A 98 -2.51 11.23 -3.10
CA ASN A 98 -3.49 11.59 -4.13
C ASN A 98 -4.61 12.52 -3.59
N GLY A 99 -4.43 13.13 -2.42
CA GLY A 99 -5.41 14.05 -1.82
C GLY A 99 -6.56 13.35 -1.12
N GLY A 100 -6.35 12.12 -0.64
CA GLY A 100 -7.32 11.39 0.17
C GLY A 100 -7.75 12.16 1.41
N GLY A 101 -9.05 12.13 1.69
CA GLY A 101 -9.66 12.74 2.87
C GLY A 101 -9.75 11.78 4.07
N PRO A 102 -10.66 12.05 5.01
CA PRO A 102 -10.94 11.17 6.13
C PRO A 102 -11.28 9.74 5.69
N CYS A 103 -10.71 8.78 6.39
CA CYS A 103 -10.91 7.37 6.13
C CYS A 103 -10.94 6.56 7.42
N TYR A 104 -11.47 5.35 7.36
CA TYR A 104 -11.33 4.37 8.41
C TYR A 104 -10.21 3.39 8.08
N VAL A 105 -9.49 2.97 9.10
CA VAL A 105 -8.58 1.84 9.01
C VAL A 105 -9.02 0.78 10.01
N VAL A 106 -9.07 -0.46 9.54
CA VAL A 106 -9.38 -1.63 10.37
C VAL A 106 -8.22 -2.60 10.30
N SER A 107 -7.53 -2.76 11.43
CA SER A 107 -6.43 -3.71 11.54
C SER A 107 -6.97 -5.15 11.58
N ALA A 108 -6.51 -5.95 10.63
CA ALA A 108 -6.78 -7.40 10.55
C ALA A 108 -5.85 -8.23 11.45
N GLY A 109 -4.70 -7.67 11.81
CA GLY A 109 -3.68 -8.34 12.59
C GLY A 109 -2.38 -7.55 12.55
N ARG A 110 -1.41 -7.97 13.36
CA ARG A 110 -0.09 -7.34 13.39
C ARG A 110 0.88 -8.05 12.47
N TYR A 111 1.89 -7.33 11.99
CA TYR A 111 2.99 -7.96 11.25
C TYR A 111 3.70 -9.06 12.07
N ALA A 112 3.73 -8.92 13.39
CA ALA A 112 4.29 -9.91 14.31
C ALA A 112 3.47 -11.23 14.37
N ASP A 113 2.21 -11.21 13.95
CA ASP A 113 1.30 -12.36 14.02
C ASP A 113 1.48 -13.31 12.81
N GLY A 114 2.33 -12.94 11.85
CA GLY A 114 2.68 -13.74 10.69
C GLY A 114 2.09 -13.24 9.37
N ALA A 115 2.05 -14.14 8.39
CA ALA A 115 1.62 -13.81 7.03
C ALA A 115 0.14 -13.41 6.96
N VAL A 116 -0.18 -12.54 6.00
CA VAL A 116 -1.56 -12.17 5.69
C VAL A 116 -2.38 -13.42 5.38
N ASN A 117 -3.54 -13.55 6.02
CA ASN A 117 -4.49 -14.63 5.80
C ASN A 117 -5.93 -14.09 5.69
N ASP A 118 -6.76 -14.85 4.98
CA ASP A 118 -8.14 -14.52 4.63
C ASP A 118 -9.09 -14.51 5.84
N ALA A 119 -8.83 -15.33 6.87
CA ALA A 119 -9.63 -15.38 8.08
C ALA A 119 -9.57 -14.07 8.86
N ASN A 120 -8.37 -13.55 9.11
CA ASN A 120 -8.15 -12.28 9.80
C ASN A 120 -8.72 -11.10 9.02
N LEU A 121 -8.55 -11.08 7.69
CA LEU A 121 -9.14 -10.05 6.83
C LEU A 121 -10.67 -10.10 6.89
N SER A 122 -11.27 -11.29 6.93
CA SER A 122 -12.72 -11.45 7.04
C SER A 122 -13.26 -10.94 8.38
N VAL A 123 -12.57 -11.22 9.48
CA VAL A 123 -12.93 -10.71 10.82
C VAL A 123 -12.84 -9.18 10.87
N ALA A 124 -11.82 -8.59 10.23
CA ALA A 124 -11.71 -7.14 10.16
C ALA A 124 -12.78 -6.48 9.28
N LEU A 125 -13.18 -7.12 8.16
CA LEU A 125 -14.32 -6.67 7.38
C LEU A 125 -15.62 -6.65 8.22
N ASP A 126 -15.82 -7.65 9.09
CA ASP A 126 -16.99 -7.67 9.97
C ASP A 126 -16.99 -6.50 10.95
N ARG A 127 -15.83 -6.14 11.51
CA ARG A 127 -15.70 -4.95 12.36
C ARG A 127 -15.99 -3.66 11.58
N ALA A 128 -15.61 -3.59 10.31
CA ALA A 128 -15.99 -2.46 9.44
C ALA A 128 -17.51 -2.38 9.22
N ALA A 129 -18.28 -3.44 9.51
CA ALA A 129 -19.74 -3.41 9.42
C ALA A 129 -20.36 -2.54 10.53
N ASP A 130 -19.67 -2.36 11.65
CA ASP A 130 -20.21 -1.68 12.84
C ASP A 130 -20.16 -0.15 12.72
N VAL A 131 -19.53 0.39 11.67
CA VAL A 131 -19.44 1.82 11.41
C VAL A 131 -20.33 2.18 10.22
N ASP A 132 -21.33 3.02 10.47
CA ASP A 132 -22.31 3.45 9.46
C ASP A 132 -21.80 4.62 8.58
N GLU A 133 -20.74 5.32 8.99
CA GLU A 133 -20.12 6.41 8.21
C GLU A 133 -19.32 5.88 6.99
N ILE A 134 -19.00 4.59 6.96
CA ILE A 134 -18.20 3.98 5.88
C ILE A 134 -19.07 3.84 4.63
N THR A 135 -18.64 4.45 3.52
CA THR A 135 -19.32 4.36 2.22
C THR A 135 -18.50 3.62 1.15
N LEU A 136 -17.22 3.33 1.40
CA LEU A 136 -16.35 2.57 0.51
C LEU A 136 -15.57 1.51 1.27
N LEU A 137 -15.41 0.31 0.70
CA LEU A 137 -14.58 -0.77 1.25
C LEU A 137 -13.42 -1.08 0.31
N ALA A 138 -12.20 -1.11 0.85
CA ALA A 138 -10.99 -1.53 0.15
C ALA A 138 -10.14 -2.44 1.04
N VAL A 139 -9.55 -3.49 0.46
CA VAL A 139 -8.69 -4.45 1.18
C VAL A 139 -7.37 -4.62 0.44
N PRO A 140 -6.42 -3.66 0.55
CA PRO A 140 -5.18 -3.70 -0.22
C PRO A 140 -4.36 -4.99 -0.02
N ASP A 141 -4.40 -5.56 1.19
CA ASP A 141 -3.68 -6.79 1.53
C ASP A 141 -4.33 -8.06 0.95
N ALA A 142 -5.54 -7.99 0.41
CA ALA A 142 -6.20 -9.14 -0.23
C ALA A 142 -5.39 -9.71 -1.39
N ALA A 143 -4.60 -8.87 -2.08
CA ALA A 143 -3.74 -9.32 -3.16
C ALA A 143 -2.71 -10.38 -2.74
N LEU A 144 -2.39 -10.48 -1.45
CA LEU A 144 -1.44 -11.47 -0.92
C LEU A 144 -2.06 -12.86 -0.75
N VAL A 145 -3.40 -12.92 -0.65
CA VAL A 145 -4.14 -14.20 -0.63
C VAL A 145 -4.64 -14.61 -2.02
N ALA A 146 -4.39 -13.78 -3.05
CA ALA A 146 -4.69 -14.11 -4.45
C ALA A 146 -3.91 -15.32 -5.00
N GLY A 147 -2.97 -15.84 -4.20
CA GLY A 147 -2.41 -17.20 -4.25
C GLY A 147 -3.42 -18.27 -4.63
N ASP A 148 -4.57 -18.21 -3.96
CA ASP A 148 -5.67 -19.16 -4.01
C ASP A 148 -6.94 -18.42 -4.47
N SER A 149 -7.36 -18.67 -5.70
CA SER A 149 -8.49 -17.95 -6.32
C SER A 149 -9.80 -18.15 -5.57
N ALA A 150 -10.02 -19.31 -4.95
CA ALA A 150 -11.23 -19.59 -4.19
C ALA A 150 -11.28 -18.78 -2.89
N ARG A 151 -10.15 -18.70 -2.15
CA ARG A 151 -10.06 -17.87 -0.94
C ARG A 151 -10.17 -16.39 -1.26
N TYR A 152 -9.49 -15.94 -2.30
CA TYR A 152 -9.57 -14.56 -2.76
C TYR A 152 -11.01 -14.18 -3.12
N ALA A 153 -11.68 -15.01 -3.91
CA ALA A 153 -13.07 -14.79 -4.29
C ALA A 153 -14.02 -14.81 -3.09
N ALA A 154 -13.80 -15.68 -2.09
CA ALA A 154 -14.58 -15.69 -0.85
C ALA A 154 -14.50 -14.35 -0.11
N LEU A 155 -13.31 -13.74 -0.05
CA LEU A 155 -13.11 -12.43 0.57
C LEU A 155 -13.82 -11.31 -0.22
N MET A 156 -13.68 -11.28 -1.55
CA MET A 156 -14.38 -10.31 -2.40
C MET A 156 -15.90 -10.45 -2.29
N ASN A 157 -16.40 -11.69 -2.26
CA ASN A 157 -17.82 -11.99 -2.06
C ASN A 157 -18.33 -11.54 -0.70
N ARG A 158 -17.48 -11.58 0.33
CA ARG A 158 -17.81 -11.04 1.66
C ARG A 158 -17.98 -9.52 1.60
N MET A 159 -17.07 -8.80 0.94
CA MET A 159 -17.20 -7.35 0.73
C MET A 159 -18.50 -7.01 0.00
N LEU A 160 -18.80 -7.68 -1.12
CA LEU A 160 -20.03 -7.47 -1.88
C LEU A 160 -21.29 -7.79 -1.05
N THR A 161 -21.25 -8.84 -0.23
CA THR A 161 -22.36 -9.22 0.65
C THR A 161 -22.60 -8.17 1.72
N GLN A 162 -21.54 -7.64 2.33
CA GLN A 162 -21.62 -6.58 3.31
C GLN A 162 -22.19 -5.30 2.68
N CYS A 163 -21.68 -4.90 1.51
CA CYS A 163 -22.19 -3.74 0.76
C CYS A 163 -23.68 -3.88 0.44
N ARG A 164 -24.11 -5.05 -0.02
CA ARG A 164 -25.53 -5.34 -0.28
C ARG A 164 -26.39 -5.27 0.98
N THR A 165 -25.89 -5.84 2.09
CA THR A 165 -26.65 -5.95 3.34
C THR A 165 -26.86 -4.59 3.98
N LYS A 166 -25.83 -3.74 3.95
CA LYS A 166 -25.87 -2.41 4.56
C LYS A 166 -26.50 -1.36 3.63
N GLY A 167 -26.30 -1.47 2.31
CA GLY A 167 -26.93 -0.63 1.30
C GLY A 167 -26.37 0.80 1.19
N ASP A 168 -25.41 1.15 2.03
CA ASP A 168 -24.79 2.48 2.18
C ASP A 168 -23.33 2.52 1.68
N ARG A 169 -22.78 1.38 1.24
CA ARG A 169 -21.36 1.24 0.91
C ARG A 169 -21.10 0.47 -0.37
N PHE A 170 -19.94 0.72 -0.96
CA PHE A 170 -19.52 0.15 -2.25
C PHE A 170 -18.13 -0.48 -2.15
N ALA A 171 -17.93 -1.63 -2.78
CA ALA A 171 -16.68 -2.39 -2.70
C ALA A 171 -15.74 -2.07 -3.88
N LEU A 172 -14.50 -1.74 -3.57
CA LEU A 172 -13.41 -1.65 -4.54
C LEU A 172 -12.63 -2.97 -4.52
N LEU A 173 -12.68 -3.68 -5.64
CA LEU A 173 -12.05 -4.98 -5.83
C LEU A 173 -10.85 -4.83 -6.75
N ASP A 174 -9.84 -5.64 -6.54
CA ASP A 174 -8.63 -5.66 -7.37
C ASP A 174 -8.62 -6.93 -8.22
N VAL A 175 -8.26 -6.83 -9.50
CA VAL A 175 -7.99 -8.05 -10.29
C VAL A 175 -6.52 -8.43 -10.08
N PRO A 176 -6.21 -9.63 -9.56
CA PRO A 176 -4.84 -10.09 -9.39
C PRO A 176 -4.01 -10.04 -10.69
N ASP A 177 -2.85 -9.40 -10.64
CA ASP A 177 -1.88 -9.21 -11.74
C ASP A 177 -1.24 -10.50 -12.26
N ARG A 178 -1.41 -11.61 -11.53
CA ARG A 178 -0.98 -12.96 -11.92
C ARG A 178 -1.73 -13.56 -13.11
N TYR A 179 -2.89 -13.02 -13.46
CA TYR A 179 -3.68 -13.56 -14.56
C TYR A 179 -3.22 -12.95 -15.88
N THR A 180 -2.63 -13.78 -16.74
CA THR A 180 -1.98 -13.34 -17.99
C THR A 180 -2.88 -13.38 -19.22
N SER A 181 -4.18 -13.70 -19.06
CA SER A 181 -5.15 -13.75 -20.17
C SER A 181 -6.57 -13.43 -19.69
N ASP A 182 -7.41 -12.95 -20.59
CA ASP A 182 -8.83 -12.69 -20.32
C ASP A 182 -9.58 -13.94 -19.86
N GLN A 183 -9.19 -15.11 -20.38
CA GLN A 183 -9.74 -16.39 -19.95
C GLN A 183 -9.34 -16.68 -18.49
N ALA A 184 -8.08 -16.46 -18.12
CA ALA A 184 -7.65 -16.66 -16.73
C ALA A 184 -8.36 -15.70 -15.76
N ILE A 185 -8.58 -14.44 -16.16
CA ILE A 185 -9.38 -13.48 -15.37
C ILE A 185 -10.83 -13.96 -15.25
N THR A 186 -11.40 -14.49 -16.33
CA THR A 186 -12.77 -15.00 -16.33
C THR A 186 -12.91 -16.19 -15.37
N ASP A 187 -12.02 -17.17 -15.49
CA ASP A 187 -12.11 -18.42 -14.74
C ASP A 187 -11.72 -18.28 -13.26
N ASN A 188 -10.77 -17.38 -12.95
CA ASN A 188 -10.18 -17.29 -11.61
C ASN A 188 -10.58 -16.03 -10.84
N PHE A 189 -11.23 -15.05 -11.47
CA PHE A 189 -11.76 -13.87 -10.81
C PHE A 189 -13.25 -13.68 -11.09
N ARG A 190 -13.67 -13.45 -12.34
CA ARG A 190 -15.07 -13.11 -12.65
C ARG A 190 -16.07 -14.24 -12.38
N GLY A 191 -15.69 -15.49 -12.59
CA GLY A 191 -16.53 -16.65 -12.32
C GLY A 191 -16.71 -16.92 -10.82
N PRO A 192 -15.62 -17.01 -10.03
CA PRO A 192 -15.70 -17.25 -8.59
C PRO A 192 -16.23 -16.06 -7.76
N VAL A 193 -15.95 -14.82 -8.18
CA VAL A 193 -16.55 -13.63 -7.57
C VAL A 193 -17.98 -13.51 -8.08
N ARG A 194 -18.95 -13.40 -7.15
CA ARG A 194 -20.39 -13.35 -7.40
C ARG A 194 -20.73 -12.35 -8.51
N GLY A 195 -20.99 -12.89 -9.69
CA GLY A 195 -21.35 -12.13 -10.88
C GLY A 195 -22.85 -11.91 -11.02
N GLU A 196 -23.69 -12.38 -10.07
CA GLU A 196 -25.12 -12.10 -10.15
C GLU A 196 -25.36 -10.59 -10.04
N VAL A 197 -26.28 -10.07 -10.86
CA VAL A 197 -26.61 -8.64 -10.96
C VAL A 197 -26.92 -8.02 -9.58
N GLU A 198 -27.49 -8.83 -8.67
CA GLU A 198 -27.82 -8.43 -7.31
C GLU A 198 -26.61 -8.09 -6.42
N PHE A 199 -25.43 -8.65 -6.70
CA PHE A 199 -24.19 -8.34 -5.99
C PHE A 199 -23.28 -7.41 -6.82
N ALA A 200 -23.26 -7.60 -8.15
CA ALA A 200 -22.40 -6.82 -9.04
C ALA A 200 -22.66 -5.30 -8.98
N LYS A 201 -23.88 -4.86 -8.64
CA LYS A 201 -24.21 -3.44 -8.46
C LYS A 201 -23.54 -2.77 -7.23
N TYR A 202 -22.91 -3.55 -6.35
CA TYR A 202 -22.31 -3.07 -5.10
C TYR A 202 -20.78 -3.05 -5.10
N GLY A 203 -20.13 -3.30 -6.24
CA GLY A 203 -18.68 -3.17 -6.33
C GLY A 203 -18.16 -2.93 -7.74
N ALA A 204 -16.91 -2.50 -7.82
CA ALA A 204 -16.17 -2.31 -9.06
C ALA A 204 -14.81 -2.96 -8.94
N ALA A 205 -14.37 -3.62 -10.01
CA ALA A 205 -13.06 -4.26 -10.10
C ALA A 205 -12.10 -3.41 -10.94
N TYR A 206 -10.88 -3.21 -10.45
CA TYR A 206 -9.84 -2.41 -11.11
C TYR A 206 -8.64 -3.28 -11.50
N TYR A 207 -8.09 -3.00 -12.68
CA TYR A 207 -6.87 -3.58 -13.23
C TYR A 207 -6.25 -2.60 -14.25
N PRO A 208 -4.93 -2.62 -14.49
CA PRO A 208 -3.89 -3.43 -13.83
C PRO A 208 -3.39 -2.81 -12.51
N TYR A 209 -2.48 -3.50 -11.81
CA TYR A 209 -1.78 -2.94 -10.64
C TYR A 209 -0.87 -1.78 -11.04
N LEU A 210 -0.75 -0.81 -10.13
CA LEU A 210 0.05 0.39 -10.35
C LEU A 210 1.48 0.21 -9.85
N GLU A 211 2.44 0.61 -10.67
CA GLU A 211 3.82 0.80 -10.24
C GLU A 211 3.99 2.22 -9.71
N THR A 212 4.38 2.35 -8.44
CA THR A 212 4.53 3.65 -7.78
C THR A 212 6.00 4.01 -7.60
N THR A 213 6.30 5.30 -7.42
CA THR A 213 7.63 5.79 -7.06
C THR A 213 7.93 5.67 -5.56
N LEU A 214 7.01 5.09 -4.78
CA LEU A 214 7.18 4.89 -3.34
C LEU A 214 8.35 3.93 -3.09
N SER A 215 9.23 4.32 -2.19
CA SER A 215 10.39 3.51 -1.83
C SER A 215 10.05 2.57 -0.68
N TYR A 216 10.53 1.33 -0.78
CA TYR A 216 10.46 0.39 0.33
C TYR A 216 11.21 0.92 1.55
N ARG A 217 10.65 0.69 2.73
CA ARG A 217 11.36 0.94 3.97
C ARG A 217 12.41 -0.16 4.19
N TYR A 218 13.64 0.25 4.45
CA TYR A 218 14.76 -0.62 4.78
C TYR A 218 15.36 -0.22 6.14
N ALA A 219 16.04 -1.14 6.81
CA ALA A 219 16.75 -0.85 8.04
C ALA A 219 17.87 0.12 7.71
N ASP A 220 17.93 1.20 8.47
CA ASP A 220 19.06 2.12 8.46
C ASP A 220 20.05 1.65 9.53
N PHE A 221 21.20 1.13 9.13
CA PHE A 221 22.31 0.81 10.03
C PHE A 221 23.07 2.10 10.40
N GLY A 222 22.41 3.03 11.09
CA GLY A 222 23.00 4.29 11.54
C GLY A 222 23.49 5.17 10.38
N GLY A 223 22.70 5.30 9.32
CA GLY A 223 23.06 6.00 8.07
C GLY A 223 23.60 5.10 6.96
N LYS A 224 23.54 3.78 7.13
CA LYS A 224 23.98 2.77 6.15
C LYS A 224 22.81 1.83 5.84
N THR A 225 22.24 1.91 4.64
CA THR A 225 21.15 1.05 4.18
C THR A 225 21.50 -0.44 4.32
N ALA A 226 20.59 -1.25 4.84
CA ALA A 226 20.82 -2.68 5.06
C ALA A 226 20.95 -3.49 3.77
N ILE A 227 22.19 -3.76 3.37
CA ILE A 227 22.55 -4.63 2.25
C ILE A 227 23.06 -5.95 2.83
N ARG A 228 22.29 -7.04 2.69
CA ARG A 228 22.81 -8.38 2.99
C ARG A 228 23.48 -8.92 1.72
N LEU A 229 24.79 -9.12 1.78
CA LEU A 229 25.51 -9.82 0.71
C LEU A 229 25.26 -11.32 0.86
N ARG A 230 24.67 -11.96 -0.15
CA ARG A 230 24.45 -13.42 -0.16
C ARG A 230 25.75 -14.13 -0.49
N ASN A 231 26.38 -13.73 -1.60
CA ASN A 231 27.71 -14.19 -1.98
C ASN A 231 28.62 -13.01 -2.31
N PHE A 232 29.87 -13.12 -1.86
CA PHE A 232 30.95 -12.23 -2.29
C PHE A 232 32.06 -13.10 -2.88
N THR A 233 32.30 -12.96 -4.18
CA THR A 233 33.37 -13.66 -4.87
C THR A 233 34.40 -12.64 -5.33
N LYS A 234 35.60 -12.73 -4.75
CA LYS A 234 36.76 -11.97 -5.19
C LYS A 234 37.64 -12.89 -6.03
N THR A 235 37.76 -12.60 -7.31
CA THR A 235 38.71 -13.32 -8.18
C THR A 235 40.04 -12.57 -8.08
N THR A 236 40.85 -12.90 -7.08
CA THR A 236 42.25 -12.42 -7.05
C THR A 236 43.16 -13.47 -7.63
N THR A 237 44.02 -13.05 -8.55
CA THR A 237 45.20 -13.80 -8.97
C THR A 237 46.33 -13.74 -7.94
N ASP A 238 46.03 -13.49 -6.65
CA ASP A 238 47.03 -13.39 -5.59
C ASP A 238 46.59 -14.09 -4.30
N ALA A 239 47.54 -14.84 -3.74
CA ALA A 239 47.41 -15.77 -2.63
C ALA A 239 47.18 -15.09 -1.27
N GLY A 240 46.39 -15.74 -0.41
CA GLY A 240 46.37 -15.45 1.05
C GLY A 240 44.97 -15.30 1.65
N ALA A 241 44.53 -16.32 2.39
CA ALA A 241 43.18 -16.42 2.98
C ALA A 241 42.93 -15.54 4.24
N ALA A 242 43.84 -14.65 4.63
CA ALA A 242 43.70 -13.77 5.80
C ALA A 242 42.89 -12.47 5.52
N THR A 243 42.47 -12.25 4.27
CA THR A 243 42.01 -10.95 3.77
C THR A 243 40.49 -10.87 3.61
N LYS A 244 39.69 -11.73 4.27
CA LYS A 244 38.23 -11.78 4.07
C LYS A 244 37.47 -10.70 4.87
N ALA A 245 37.83 -10.49 6.13
CA ALA A 245 37.19 -9.46 6.97
C ALA A 245 37.66 -8.04 6.59
N THR A 246 38.94 -7.88 6.28
CA THR A 246 39.51 -6.58 5.90
C THR A 246 39.02 -6.13 4.52
N ALA A 247 38.91 -7.03 3.53
CA ALA A 247 38.42 -6.67 2.20
C ALA A 247 36.92 -6.34 2.18
N ALA A 248 36.09 -7.06 2.95
CA ALA A 248 34.67 -6.71 3.09
C ALA A 248 34.49 -5.34 3.76
N LYS A 249 35.34 -5.03 4.76
CA LYS A 249 35.36 -3.72 5.40
C LYS A 249 35.85 -2.62 4.43
N THR A 250 36.91 -2.85 3.67
CA THR A 250 37.41 -1.89 2.67
C THR A 250 36.41 -1.64 1.54
N ALA A 251 35.69 -2.67 1.07
CA ALA A 251 34.65 -2.53 0.05
C ALA A 251 33.42 -1.77 0.58
N ALA A 252 33.04 -2.02 1.84
CA ALA A 252 31.99 -1.25 2.51
C ALA A 252 32.40 0.22 2.74
N ASP A 253 33.67 0.46 3.07
CA ASP A 253 34.21 1.81 3.27
C ASP A 253 34.38 2.57 1.93
N ASP A 254 34.77 1.90 0.84
CA ASP A 254 34.85 2.48 -0.53
C ASP A 254 33.45 2.81 -1.10
N PHE A 255 32.47 1.95 -0.83
CA PHE A 255 31.07 2.23 -1.17
C PHE A 255 30.50 3.42 -0.38
N ALA A 256 30.89 3.56 0.89
CA ALA A 256 30.51 4.73 1.70
C ALA A 256 31.16 6.03 1.17
N ALA A 257 32.43 5.98 0.74
CA ALA A 257 33.14 7.14 0.19
C ALA A 257 32.56 7.61 -1.16
N LYS A 258 32.12 6.68 -2.01
CA LYS A 258 31.48 7.01 -3.32
C LYS A 258 30.06 7.55 -3.18
N ARG A 259 29.40 7.35 -2.04
CA ARG A 259 28.07 7.90 -1.74
C ARG A 259 28.09 9.39 -1.36
N THR A 260 29.23 9.90 -0.88
CA THR A 260 29.42 11.31 -0.51
C THR A 260 29.68 12.24 -1.70
N ASP A 261 29.92 11.70 -2.90
CA ASP A 261 30.10 12.51 -4.10
C ASP A 261 28.71 12.93 -4.64
N ALA A 262 28.29 14.15 -4.28
CA ALA A 262 26.95 14.69 -4.48
C ALA A 262 26.49 14.76 -5.95
N THR A 263 27.39 14.51 -6.90
CA THR A 263 27.11 14.52 -8.34
C THR A 263 26.51 13.21 -8.87
N ALA A 264 26.59 12.11 -8.11
CA ALA A 264 26.12 10.78 -8.53
C ALA A 264 24.64 10.47 -8.18
N LYS A 265 23.80 11.48 -7.92
CA LYS A 265 22.36 11.34 -7.56
C LYS A 265 21.43 10.83 -8.68
N ARG A 266 21.98 10.19 -9.71
CA ARG A 266 21.25 9.44 -10.73
C ARG A 266 22.01 8.14 -10.98
N LEU A 267 21.88 7.15 -10.09
CA LEU A 267 22.04 5.77 -10.55
C LEU A 267 20.86 5.48 -11.45
N ALA A 268 21.09 5.67 -12.75
CA ALA A 268 20.16 5.36 -13.81
C ALA A 268 19.74 3.89 -13.70
N PHE A 269 18.44 3.67 -13.53
CA PHE A 269 17.81 2.35 -13.60
C PHE A 269 17.60 1.88 -15.06
N ASN A 270 18.33 2.45 -16.02
CA ASN A 270 18.21 2.12 -17.44
C ASN A 270 19.45 1.39 -17.95
N ALA A 271 19.43 0.07 -17.88
CA ALA A 271 20.23 -0.79 -18.75
C ALA A 271 19.65 -2.22 -18.77
N ALA A 272 18.51 -2.40 -19.42
CA ALA A 272 18.12 -3.67 -20.05
C ALA A 272 16.98 -3.45 -21.06
N ALA A 273 17.26 -2.69 -22.12
CA ALA A 273 16.46 -2.66 -23.33
C ALA A 273 17.35 -2.38 -24.55
N SER A 274 18.11 -3.40 -24.97
CA SER A 274 18.51 -3.65 -26.37
C SER A 274 19.52 -4.79 -26.44
N ALA A 275 19.09 -5.97 -26.87
CA ALA A 275 19.77 -6.92 -27.76
C ALA A 275 18.89 -8.16 -27.88
#